data_AF-F0NFS1-F1
#
_entry.id   AF-F0NFS1-F1
#
_cell.length_a   1.000
_cell.length_b   1.000
_cell.length_c   1.000
_cell.angle_alpha   90.00
_cell.angle_beta   90.00
_cell.angle_gamma   90.00
#
_symmetry.space_group_name_H-M   'P 1'
#
loop_
_entity.id
_entity.type
_entity.pdbx_description
1 polymer ?
#
loop_
_entity_poly.entity_id
_entity_poly.type
_entity_poly.pdbx_seq_one_letter_code
_entity_poly.pdbx_strand_id
1 'polypeptide(L)'
;MKFTRENYHYQLIVRENYHYQLIVILKKLTGKSDEEILNVLSSFFRDAEINLDHLETSDLEKVREIVEKFKLDFEDAIHFFYRKRLVS
;
A
#
# COMPACT_ATOMS: atom_id res chain seq x y z
N MET A 1 -18.85 23.41 21.20
CA MET A 1 -18.24 22.07 21.30
C MET A 1 -16.75 22.23 20.97
N LYS A 2 -15.87 22.16 21.97
CA LYS A 2 -14.41 22.31 21.78
C LYS A 2 -13.85 20.95 21.39
N PHE A 3 -13.35 20.81 20.17
CA PHE A 3 -12.61 19.62 19.75
C PHE A 3 -11.22 19.66 20.41
N THR A 4 -11.02 18.83 21.42
CA THR A 4 -9.69 18.53 21.96
C THR A 4 -8.95 17.67 20.95
N ARG A 5 -7.71 18.06 20.62
CA ARG A 5 -6.78 17.24 19.82
C ARG A 5 -6.46 15.97 20.62
N GLU A 6 -7.23 14.92 20.42
CA GLU A 6 -6.79 13.58 20.78
C GLU A 6 -5.62 13.20 19.85
N ASN A 7 -4.52 12.74 20.45
CA ASN A 7 -3.33 12.27 19.77
C ASN A 7 -3.66 10.99 19.00
N TYR A 8 -4.27 11.13 17.82
CA TYR A 8 -4.28 10.05 16.84
C TYR A 8 -2.89 10.00 16.21
N HIS A 9 -2.03 9.12 16.71
CA HIS A 9 -0.90 8.63 15.93
C HIS A 9 -1.46 7.80 14.78
N TYR A 10 -1.89 8.47 13.70
CA TYR A 10 -2.22 7.80 12.45
C TYR A 10 -0.93 7.22 11.89
N GLN A 11 -0.70 5.93 12.13
CA GLN A 11 0.37 5.22 11.46
C GLN A 11 0.03 5.21 9.97
N LEU A 12 0.88 5.80 9.13
CA LEU A 12 0.70 5.69 7.69
C LEU A 12 1.02 4.26 7.28
N ILE A 13 0.02 3.56 6.75
CA ILE A 13 0.16 2.22 6.22
C ILE A 13 0.12 2.32 4.70
N VAL A 14 1.18 1.88 4.04
CA VAL A 14 1.24 1.80 2.57
C VAL A 14 1.25 0.33 2.17
N ARG A 15 0.41 -0.02 1.20
CA ARG A 15 0.29 -1.40 0.74
C ARG A 15 1.52 -1.77 -0.07
N GLU A 16 2.10 -2.95 0.17
CA GLU A 16 3.39 -3.32 -0.43
C GLU A 16 3.36 -3.33 -1.97
N ASN A 17 2.22 -3.67 -2.58
CA ASN A 17 2.07 -3.60 -4.04
C ASN A 17 2.32 -2.18 -4.60
N TYR A 18 2.01 -1.12 -3.84
CA TYR A 18 2.33 0.27 -4.22
C TYR A 18 3.82 0.56 -4.12
N HIS A 19 4.52 -0.07 -3.18
CA HIS A 19 5.97 0.06 -3.09
C HIS A 19 6.64 -0.41 -4.40
N TYR A 20 6.22 -1.57 -4.92
CA TYR A 20 6.71 -2.07 -6.21
C TYR A 20 6.30 -1.19 -7.40
N GLN A 21 5.07 -0.67 -7.41
CA GLN A 21 4.62 0.26 -8.45
C GLN A 21 5.45 1.55 -8.46
N LEU A 22 5.78 2.09 -7.28
CA LEU A 22 6.64 3.27 -7.15
C LEU A 22 8.03 3.03 -7.73
N ILE A 23 8.61 1.83 -7.53
CA ILE A 23 9.91 1.49 -8.14
C ILE A 23 9.82 1.59 -9.67
N VAL A 24 8.81 0.97 -10.27
CA VAL A 24 8.62 0.98 -11.74
C VAL A 24 8.42 2.40 -12.27
N ILE A 25 7.60 3.22 -11.58
CA ILE A 25 7.33 4.60 -11.96
C ILE A 25 8.61 5.44 -11.87
N LEU A 26 9.32 5.38 -10.76
CA LEU A 26 10.54 6.16 -10.54
C LEU A 26 11.62 5.77 -11.54
N LYS A 27 11.78 4.48 -11.84
CA LYS A 27 12.72 4.01 -12.85
C LYS A 27 12.43 4.61 -14.21
N LYS A 28 11.16 4.63 -14.63
CA LYS A 28 10.75 5.24 -15.90
C LYS A 28 10.96 6.75 -15.93
N LEU A 29 10.73 7.45 -14.82
CA LEU A 29 10.82 8.91 -14.77
C LEU A 29 12.26 9.43 -14.62
N THR A 30 13.12 8.72 -13.89
CA THR A 30 14.45 9.21 -13.54
C THR A 30 15.59 8.50 -14.26
N GLY A 31 15.33 7.33 -14.87
CA GLY A 31 16.37 6.51 -15.49
C GLY A 31 17.38 5.91 -14.50
N LYS A 32 17.08 5.94 -13.20
CA LYS A 32 17.96 5.43 -12.13
C LYS A 32 17.91 3.91 -12.04
N SER A 33 18.94 3.33 -11.45
CA SER A 33 18.97 1.90 -11.14
C SER A 33 17.96 1.52 -10.05
N ASP A 34 17.58 0.25 -9.99
CA ASP A 34 16.65 -0.25 -8.96
C ASP A 34 17.23 -0.06 -7.55
N GLU A 35 18.55 -0.21 -7.38
CA GLU A 35 19.25 -0.01 -6.12
C GLU A 35 19.15 1.44 -5.62
N GLU A 36 19.38 2.42 -6.50
CA GLU A 36 19.24 3.84 -6.13
C GLU A 36 17.81 4.19 -5.72
N ILE A 37 16.81 3.65 -6.43
CA ILE A 37 15.40 3.89 -6.14
C ILE A 37 15.01 3.25 -4.82
N LEU A 38 15.42 2.00 -4.58
CA LEU A 38 15.19 1.29 -3.32
C LEU A 38 15.80 2.04 -2.14
N ASN A 39 17.02 2.57 -2.28
CA ASN A 39 17.66 3.34 -1.22
C ASN A 39 16.87 4.62 -0.87
N VAL A 40 16.42 5.36 -1.88
CA VAL A 40 15.60 6.58 -1.68
C VAL A 40 14.26 6.24 -1.03
N LEU A 41 13.56 5.24 -1.56
CA LEU A 41 12.28 4.80 -1.02
C LEU A 41 12.45 4.31 0.42
N SER A 42 13.42 3.43 0.70
CA SER A 42 13.67 2.90 2.04
C SER A 42 13.95 3.99 3.07
N SER A 43 14.72 5.03 2.68
CA SER A 43 14.90 6.19 3.55
C SER A 43 13.59 6.92 3.79
N PHE A 44 12.85 7.24 2.72
CA PHE A 44 11.57 7.95 2.83
C PHE A 44 10.56 7.20 3.72
N PHE A 45 10.36 5.89 3.49
CA PHE A 45 9.42 5.08 4.27
C PHE A 45 9.82 5.02 5.75
N ARG A 46 11.11 4.86 6.05
CA ARG A 46 11.62 4.85 7.43
C ARG A 46 11.46 6.21 8.11
N ASP A 47 11.87 7.28 7.43
CA ASP A 47 11.87 8.64 8.00
C ASP A 47 10.44 9.18 8.19
N ALA A 48 9.48 8.69 7.38
CA ALA A 48 8.06 8.99 7.51
C ALA A 48 7.29 8.00 8.42
N GLU A 49 7.97 7.06 9.08
CA GLU A 49 7.38 6.02 9.94
C GLU A 49 6.25 5.23 9.26
N ILE A 50 6.40 4.99 7.95
CA ILE A 50 5.41 4.28 7.14
C ILE A 50 5.66 2.78 7.23
N ASN A 51 4.63 2.03 7.64
CA ASN A 51 4.68 0.58 7.60
C ASN A 51 4.15 0.05 6.28
N LEU A 52 4.87 -0.92 5.71
CA LEU A 52 4.42 -1.64 4.54
C LEU A 52 3.48 -2.77 4.95
N ASP A 53 2.28 -2.76 4.38
CA ASP A 53 1.25 -3.77 4.60
C ASP A 53 1.41 -4.88 3.56
N HIS A 54 1.92 -6.02 4.02
CA HIS A 54 2.04 -7.22 3.21
C HIS A 54 0.70 -7.97 3.20
N LEU A 55 0.25 -8.40 2.02
CA LEU A 55 -0.88 -9.30 1.90
C LEU A 55 -0.40 -10.74 2.06
N GLU A 56 -0.78 -11.38 3.15
CA GLU A 56 -0.55 -12.80 3.36
C GLU A 56 -1.32 -13.64 2.32
N THR A 57 -0.89 -14.89 2.11
CA THR A 57 -1.55 -15.82 1.17
C THR A 57 -3.06 -15.92 1.39
N SER A 58 -3.50 -15.97 2.64
CA SER A 58 -4.93 -16.03 2.99
C SER A 58 -5.72 -14.77 2.61
N ASP A 59 -5.05 -13.61 2.52
CA ASP A 59 -5.68 -12.38 2.04
C ASP A 59 -5.73 -12.35 0.51
N LEU A 60 -4.70 -12.88 -0.16
CA LEU A 60 -4.70 -13.05 -1.62
C LEU A 60 -5.81 -13.99 -2.10
N GLU A 61 -6.14 -15.03 -1.33
CA GLU A 61 -7.28 -15.91 -1.60
C GLU A 61 -8.61 -15.13 -1.56
N LYS A 62 -8.81 -14.25 -0.57
CA LYS A 62 -9.99 -13.38 -0.49
C LYS A 62 -10.03 -12.36 -1.64
N VAL A 63 -8.87 -11.83 -2.05
CA VAL A 63 -8.76 -10.94 -3.22
C VAL A 63 -9.19 -11.69 -4.48
N ARG A 64 -8.78 -12.96 -4.65
CA ARG A 64 -9.21 -13.79 -5.79
C ARG A 64 -10.73 -13.99 -5.80
N GLU A 65 -11.34 -14.25 -4.65
CA GLU A 65 -12.81 -14.35 -4.55
C GLU A 65 -13.51 -13.04 -4.96
N ILE A 66 -12.93 -11.88 -4.62
CA ILE A 66 -13.43 -10.57 -5.04
C ILE A 66 -13.33 -10.40 -6.56
N VAL A 67 -12.18 -10.73 -7.17
CA VAL A 67 -11.98 -10.73 -8.63
C VAL A 67 -13.08 -11.55 -9.31
N GLU A 68 -13.30 -12.78 -8.85
CA GLU A 68 -14.27 -13.69 -9.48
C GLU A 68 -15.72 -13.22 -9.31
N LYS A 69 -16.06 -12.70 -8.13
CA LYS A 69 -17.41 -12.27 -7.77
C LYS A 69 -17.82 -10.96 -8.45
N PHE A 70 -16.91 -9.98 -8.46
CA PHE A 70 -17.21 -8.64 -8.93
C PHE A 70 -16.68 -8.36 -10.34
N LYS A 71 -15.95 -9.32 -10.94
CA LYS A 71 -15.31 -9.19 -12.27
C LYS A 71 -14.39 -7.96 -12.35
N LEU A 72 -13.73 -7.65 -11.23
CA LEU A 72 -12.73 -6.60 -11.14
C LEU A 72 -11.40 -7.12 -11.64
N ASP A 73 -10.52 -6.23 -12.10
CA ASP A 73 -9.12 -6.59 -12.22
C ASP A 73 -8.49 -6.79 -10.83
N PHE A 74 -7.28 -7.33 -10.81
CA PHE A 74 -6.61 -7.69 -9.57
C PHE A 74 -6.28 -6.47 -8.69
N GLU A 75 -5.96 -5.32 -9.29
CA GLU A 75 -5.61 -4.10 -8.55
C GLU A 75 -6.85 -3.48 -7.90
N ASP A 76 -7.95 -3.39 -8.64
CA ASP A 76 -9.24 -2.94 -8.14
C ASP A 76 -9.76 -3.89 -7.05
N ALA A 77 -9.56 -5.20 -7.20
CA ALA A 77 -9.91 -6.17 -6.17
C ALA A 77 -9.10 -6.00 -4.88
N ILE A 78 -7.80 -5.69 -4.99
CA ILE A 78 -6.97 -5.31 -3.83
C ILE A 78 -7.53 -4.05 -3.16
N HIS A 79 -7.90 -3.03 -3.93
CA HIS A 79 -8.50 -1.80 -3.37
C HIS A 79 -9.81 -2.08 -2.64
N PHE A 80 -10.65 -2.94 -3.21
CA PHE A 80 -11.90 -3.36 -2.61
C PHE A 80 -11.68 -4.16 -1.32
N PHE A 81 -10.70 -5.06 -1.30
CA PHE A 81 -10.30 -5.84 -0.13
C PHE A 81 -9.88 -4.91 1.03
N TYR A 82 -8.96 -3.99 0.77
CA TYR A 82 -8.49 -3.04 1.79
C TYR A 82 -9.59 -2.13 2.31
N ARG A 83 -10.50 -1.67 1.43
CA ARG A 83 -11.67 -0.90 1.88
C ARG A 83 -12.52 -1.70 2.86
N LYS A 84 -12.74 -2.99 2.62
CA LYS A 84 -13.50 -3.84 3.55
C LYS A 84 -12.77 -4.01 4.88
N ARG A 85 -11.44 -4.21 4.86
CA ARG A 85 -10.61 -4.42 6.06
C ARG A 85 -10.58 -3.23 7.02
N LEU A 86 -10.79 -2.01 6.50
CA LEU A 86 -10.83 -0.78 7.31
C LEU A 86 -12.20 -0.47 7.94
N VAL A 87 -13.26 -1.12 7.47
CA VAL A 87 -14.65 -0.85 7.89
C VAL A 87 -15.22 -1.97 8.78
N SER A 88 -14.48 -3.08 8.91
CA SER A 88 -14.72 -4.19 9.83
C SER A 88 -13.97 -4.00 11.14
#